data_AF-A0A7S0SX37-F1
#
_entry.id   AF-A0A7S0SX37-F1
#
_cell.length_a   1.000
_cell.length_b   1.000
_cell.length_c   1.000
_cell.angle_alpha   90.00
_cell.angle_beta   90.00
_cell.angle_gamma   90.00
#
_symmetry.space_group_name_H-M   'P 1'
#
loop_
_entity.id
_entity.type
_entity.pdbx_description
1 polymer ?
#
loop_
_entity_poly.entity_id
_entity_poly.type
_entity_poly.pdbx_seq_one_letter_code
_entity_poly.pdbx_strand_id
1 'polypeptide(L)'
;VISWKLEDVTIFNTLGALIGYYVLYDLFYATFHRILHFRSIYPYIHKHHHRQKAPSRGSLDAMNVHPIEFIIGEYIHLISIYFIPSHIITVIFFIISDGILASLNHTRADVDFLNLYSVRVHDVHHRMPESNYGQYTMLWDRLYGSYRPYNSVLDVKAD
;
A
#
# COMPACT_ATOMS: atom_id res chain seq x y z
N VAL A 1 -12.82 -14.02 13.53
CA VAL A 1 -12.83 -15.51 13.51
C VAL A 1 -12.50 -15.94 12.09
N ILE A 2 -11.45 -16.73 11.92
CA ILE A 2 -11.08 -17.29 10.62
C ILE A 2 -11.70 -18.68 10.52
N SER A 3 -12.58 -18.90 9.56
CA SER A 3 -13.05 -20.25 9.25
C SER A 3 -12.06 -20.98 8.34
N TRP A 4 -11.95 -22.28 8.55
CA TRP A 4 -11.04 -23.18 7.84
C TRP A 4 -11.77 -24.25 7.01
N LYS A 5 -13.08 -24.44 7.23
CA LYS A 5 -13.83 -25.48 6.56
C LYS A 5 -14.41 -24.95 5.26
N LEU A 6 -14.26 -25.73 4.20
CA LEU A 6 -14.78 -25.37 2.87
C LEU A 6 -16.30 -25.16 2.87
N GLU A 7 -17.05 -25.86 3.73
CA GLU A 7 -18.50 -25.70 3.86
C GLU A 7 -18.93 -24.33 4.44
N ASP A 8 -18.02 -23.64 5.13
CA ASP A 8 -18.28 -22.31 5.71
C ASP A 8 -18.01 -21.18 4.70
N VAL A 9 -17.62 -21.50 3.45
CA VAL A 9 -17.31 -20.49 2.44
C VAL A 9 -18.58 -19.73 2.03
N THR A 10 -18.51 -18.41 2.10
CA THR A 10 -19.57 -17.50 1.67
C THR A 10 -18.97 -16.33 0.89
N ILE A 11 -19.79 -15.61 0.12
CA ILE A 11 -19.34 -14.38 -0.57
C ILE A 11 -18.86 -13.33 0.44
N PHE A 12 -19.49 -13.25 1.62
CA PHE A 12 -19.15 -12.25 2.63
C PHE A 12 -17.80 -12.52 3.30
N ASN A 13 -17.55 -13.76 3.76
CA ASN A 13 -16.27 -14.11 4.38
C ASN A 13 -15.15 -14.38 3.36
N THR A 14 -15.46 -14.27 2.06
CA THR A 14 -14.46 -14.29 0.99
C THR A 14 -14.29 -12.95 0.30
N LEU A 15 -15.06 -12.66 -0.75
CA LEU A 15 -14.94 -11.42 -1.53
C LEU A 15 -15.20 -10.17 -0.70
N GLY A 16 -16.22 -10.20 0.17
CA GLY A 16 -16.52 -9.10 1.08
C GLY A 16 -15.37 -8.83 2.05
N ALA A 17 -14.82 -9.88 2.66
CA ALA A 17 -13.68 -9.79 3.56
C ALA A 17 -12.43 -9.30 2.84
N LEU A 18 -12.17 -9.73 1.60
CA LEU A 18 -11.02 -9.28 0.81
C LEU A 18 -11.07 -7.77 0.54
N ILE A 19 -12.24 -7.26 0.11
CA ILE A 19 -12.45 -5.82 -0.07
C ILE A 19 -12.22 -5.09 1.25
N GLY A 20 -12.77 -5.63 2.34
CA GLY A 20 -12.56 -5.09 3.68
C GLY A 20 -11.07 -5.04 4.07
N TYR A 21 -10.30 -6.09 3.77
CA TYR A 21 -8.87 -6.13 4.05
C TYR A 21 -8.10 -5.02 3.35
N TYR A 22 -8.30 -4.82 2.05
CA TYR A 22 -7.64 -3.73 1.31
C TYR A 22 -8.02 -2.35 1.84
N VAL A 23 -9.31 -2.12 2.09
CA VAL A 23 -9.79 -0.83 2.61
C VAL A 23 -9.19 -0.55 4.00
N LEU A 24 -9.19 -1.54 4.89
CA LEU A 24 -8.69 -1.37 6.25
C LEU A 24 -7.17 -1.29 6.31
N TYR A 25 -6.47 -2.12 5.52
CA TYR A 25 -5.03 -2.11 5.42
C TYR A 25 -4.53 -0.74 4.99
N ASP A 26 -5.02 -0.22 3.85
CA ASP A 26 -4.54 1.06 3.34
C ASP A 26 -4.93 2.23 4.23
N LEU A 27 -6.00 2.15 5.01
CA LEU A 27 -6.34 3.20 5.98
C LEU A 27 -5.18 3.39 6.97
N PHE A 28 -4.75 2.27 7.57
CA PHE A 28 -3.66 2.28 8.54
C PHE A 28 -2.32 2.51 7.86
N TYR A 29 -2.06 1.88 6.71
CA TYR A 29 -0.82 2.01 5.98
C TYR A 29 -0.62 3.43 5.47
N ALA A 30 -1.60 4.04 4.80
CA ALA A 30 -1.47 5.42 4.32
C ALA A 30 -1.24 6.41 5.46
N THR A 31 -1.88 6.18 6.62
CA THR A 31 -1.64 6.99 7.82
C THR A 31 -0.22 6.82 8.35
N PHE A 32 0.24 5.58 8.50
CA PHE A 32 1.61 5.25 8.92
C PHE A 32 2.65 5.83 7.95
N HIS A 33 2.44 5.63 6.65
CA HIS A 33 3.29 6.10 5.58
C HIS A 33 3.38 7.64 5.60
N ARG A 34 2.27 8.35 5.81
CA ARG A 34 2.30 9.81 5.99
C ARG A 34 3.10 10.24 7.21
N ILE A 35 3.02 9.51 8.33
CA ILE A 35 3.83 9.78 9.53
C ILE A 35 5.32 9.60 9.24
N LEU A 36 5.70 8.61 8.43
CA LEU A 36 7.09 8.39 8.02
C LEU A 36 7.70 9.59 7.27
N HIS A 37 6.87 10.41 6.63
CA HIS A 37 7.28 11.64 5.95
C HIS A 37 7.40 12.86 6.87
N PHE A 38 7.10 12.74 8.16
CA PHE A 38 7.33 13.84 9.10
C PHE A 38 8.82 14.14 9.21
N ARG A 39 9.18 15.43 9.22
CA ARG A 39 10.58 15.91 9.23
C ARG A 39 11.44 15.29 10.35
N SER A 40 10.83 14.97 11.49
CA SER A 40 11.49 14.32 12.64
C SER A 40 11.74 12.82 12.46
N ILE A 41 11.02 12.15 11.55
CA ILE A 41 11.07 10.69 11.35
C ILE A 41 11.77 10.35 10.02
N TYR A 42 11.42 11.06 8.95
CA TYR A 42 11.86 10.79 7.58
C TYR A 42 13.37 10.55 7.43
N PRO A 43 14.28 11.39 7.98
CA PRO A 43 15.71 11.22 7.76
C PRO A 43 16.28 9.91 8.30
N TYR A 44 15.63 9.30 9.29
CA TYR A 44 16.12 8.14 10.04
C TYR A 44 15.53 6.83 9.55
N ILE A 45 14.29 6.86 9.07
CA ILE A 45 13.55 5.65 8.71
C ILE A 45 13.36 5.61 7.19
N HIS A 46 12.55 6.51 6.66
CA HIS A 46 11.99 6.36 5.33
C HIS A 46 12.84 6.97 4.19
N LYS A 47 13.78 7.86 4.52
CA LYS A 47 14.72 8.44 3.55
C LYS A 47 15.54 7.38 2.82
N HIS A 48 15.83 6.23 3.46
CA HIS A 48 16.53 5.12 2.81
C HIS A 48 15.77 4.60 1.61
N HIS A 49 14.48 4.30 1.79
CA HIS A 49 13.60 3.85 0.73
C HIS A 49 13.51 4.88 -0.41
N HIS A 50 13.30 6.15 -0.06
CA HIS A 50 13.20 7.27 -1.02
C HIS A 50 14.50 7.65 -1.74
N ARG A 51 15.65 7.04 -1.40
CA ARG A 51 16.85 7.13 -2.25
C ARG A 51 16.59 6.49 -3.62
N GLN A 52 15.66 5.54 -3.68
CA GLN A 52 15.20 4.90 -4.92
C GLN A 52 14.13 5.77 -5.60
N LYS A 53 14.48 6.97 -6.04
CA LYS A 53 13.56 7.95 -6.66
C LYS A 53 12.75 7.42 -7.86
N ALA A 54 13.18 6.31 -8.44
CA ALA A 54 12.66 5.79 -9.70
C ALA A 54 12.75 4.24 -9.66
N PRO A 55 11.98 3.58 -8.77
CA PRO A 55 12.10 2.15 -8.51
C PRO A 55 11.77 1.32 -9.76
N SER A 56 12.42 0.18 -9.93
CA SER A 56 12.23 -0.66 -11.13
C SER A 56 12.52 -2.16 -10.94
N ARG A 57 13.05 -2.57 -9.79
CA ARG A 57 13.50 -3.95 -9.53
C ARG A 57 12.48 -4.78 -8.76
N GLY A 58 11.22 -4.37 -8.76
CA GLY A 58 10.11 -5.09 -8.14
C GLY A 58 10.36 -5.34 -6.66
N SER A 59 10.23 -6.60 -6.23
CA SER A 59 10.39 -7.02 -4.83
C SER A 59 11.74 -6.62 -4.21
N LEU A 60 12.82 -6.55 -4.99
CA LEU A 60 14.12 -6.10 -4.46
C LEU A 60 14.08 -4.63 -4.01
N ASP A 61 13.31 -3.80 -4.71
CA ASP A 61 13.12 -2.40 -4.33
C ASP A 61 12.04 -2.26 -3.25
N ALA A 62 10.95 -3.03 -3.35
CA ALA A 62 9.86 -3.01 -2.38
C ALA A 62 10.30 -3.42 -0.96
N MET A 63 11.22 -4.40 -0.86
CA MET A 63 11.75 -4.87 0.42
C MET A 63 12.96 -4.07 0.91
N ASN A 64 13.48 -3.12 0.12
CA ASN A 64 14.59 -2.26 0.51
C ASN A 64 14.10 -1.07 1.34
N VAL A 65 13.56 -1.38 2.52
CA VAL A 65 13.00 -0.43 3.49
C VAL A 65 13.68 -0.57 4.84
N HIS A 66 13.51 0.40 5.74
CA HIS A 66 13.99 0.25 7.10
C HIS A 66 13.22 -0.88 7.83
N PRO A 67 13.85 -1.68 8.72
CA PRO A 67 13.18 -2.79 9.40
C PRO A 67 11.89 -2.41 10.15
N ILE A 68 11.83 -1.20 10.70
CA ILE A 68 10.62 -0.66 11.35
C ILE A 68 9.46 -0.54 10.35
N GLU A 69 9.72 -0.07 9.13
CA GLU A 69 8.70 0.05 8.08
C GLU A 69 8.16 -1.32 7.70
N PHE A 70 9.08 -2.28 7.50
CA PHE A 70 8.73 -3.66 7.17
C PHE A 70 7.86 -4.27 8.27
N ILE A 71 8.33 -4.26 9.53
CA ILE A 71 7.61 -4.87 10.66
C ILE A 71 6.24 -4.22 10.84
N ILE A 72 6.15 -2.89 10.85
CA ILE A 72 4.86 -2.22 11.05
C ILE A 72 3.91 -2.50 9.87
N GLY A 73 4.39 -2.48 8.64
CA GLY A 73 3.59 -2.85 7.46
C GLY A 73 3.01 -4.26 7.57
N GLU A 74 3.82 -5.25 7.96
CA GLU A 74 3.34 -6.62 8.19
C GLU A 74 2.31 -6.71 9.34
N TYR A 75 2.51 -5.98 10.43
CA TYR A 75 1.53 -5.93 11.53
C TYR A 75 0.20 -5.28 11.12
N ILE A 76 0.19 -4.36 10.14
CA ILE A 76 -1.05 -3.79 9.61
C ILE A 76 -1.87 -4.84 8.82
N HIS A 77 -1.22 -5.79 8.15
CA HIS A 77 -1.93 -6.95 7.58
C HIS A 77 -2.61 -7.76 8.69
N LEU A 78 -1.92 -8.04 9.79
CA LEU A 78 -2.47 -8.77 10.94
C LEU A 78 -3.64 -8.02 11.59
N ILE A 79 -3.57 -6.68 11.70
CA ILE A 79 -4.68 -5.85 12.17
C ILE A 79 -5.90 -6.04 11.27
N SER A 80 -5.70 -6.00 9.96
CA SER A 80 -6.79 -6.17 8.99
C SER A 80 -7.44 -7.55 9.13
N ILE A 81 -6.62 -8.61 9.23
CA ILE A 81 -7.05 -10.00 9.43
C ILE A 81 -7.80 -10.19 10.76
N TYR A 82 -7.36 -9.51 11.82
CA TYR A 82 -7.96 -9.61 13.14
C TYR A 82 -9.38 -9.03 13.18
N PHE A 83 -9.58 -7.85 12.60
CA PHE A 83 -10.86 -7.13 12.70
C PHE A 83 -11.95 -7.64 11.75
N ILE A 84 -11.59 -8.26 10.62
CA ILE A 84 -12.55 -8.68 9.60
C ILE A 84 -12.68 -10.21 9.61
N PRO A 85 -13.83 -10.76 10.04
CA PRO A 85 -14.11 -12.19 9.95
C PRO A 85 -14.03 -12.69 8.51
N SER A 86 -13.34 -13.80 8.29
CA SER A 86 -13.04 -14.29 6.94
C SER A 86 -12.87 -15.80 6.90
N HIS A 87 -12.75 -16.34 5.69
CA HIS A 87 -12.28 -17.69 5.43
C HIS A 87 -10.76 -17.68 5.17
N ILE A 88 -10.05 -18.75 5.55
CA ILE A 88 -8.59 -18.89 5.39
C ILE A 88 -8.11 -18.67 3.95
N ILE A 89 -8.90 -19.09 2.95
CA ILE A 89 -8.59 -18.88 1.52
C ILE A 89 -8.40 -17.38 1.22
N THR A 90 -9.21 -16.52 1.83
CA THR A 90 -9.13 -15.06 1.61
C THR A 90 -7.92 -14.46 2.31
N VAL A 91 -7.56 -14.95 3.49
CA VAL A 91 -6.32 -14.55 4.17
C VAL A 91 -5.10 -14.92 3.33
N ILE A 92 -5.04 -16.16 2.82
CA ILE A 92 -3.93 -16.61 1.97
C ILE A 92 -3.87 -15.79 0.68
N PHE A 93 -5.03 -15.58 0.03
CA PHE A 93 -5.10 -14.78 -1.18
C PHE A 93 -4.60 -13.36 -0.93
N PHE A 94 -5.09 -12.70 0.12
CA PHE A 94 -4.69 -11.35 0.52
C PHE A 94 -3.17 -11.22 0.68
N ILE A 95 -2.52 -12.09 1.46
CA ILE A 95 -1.06 -12.02 1.65
C ILE A 95 -0.28 -12.24 0.35
N ILE A 96 -0.74 -13.17 -0.51
CA ILE A 96 -0.06 -13.45 -1.79
C ILE A 96 -0.24 -12.29 -2.76
N SER A 97 -1.47 -11.80 -2.94
CA SER A 97 -1.76 -10.70 -3.86
C SER A 97 -1.07 -9.42 -3.41
N ASP A 98 -0.96 -9.17 -2.11
CA ASP A 98 -0.30 -7.99 -1.55
C ASP A 98 1.20 -7.98 -1.82
N GLY A 99 1.86 -9.12 -1.70
CA GLY A 99 3.27 -9.25 -2.09
C GLY A 99 3.49 -8.96 -3.58
N ILE A 100 2.55 -9.39 -4.43
CA ILE A 100 2.58 -9.11 -5.88
C ILE A 100 2.35 -7.62 -6.14
N LEU A 101 1.34 -7.00 -5.53
CA LEU A 101 1.02 -5.57 -5.71
C LEU A 101 2.15 -4.67 -5.18
N ALA A 102 2.72 -4.99 -4.02
CA ALA A 102 3.86 -4.27 -3.46
C ALA A 102 5.10 -4.37 -4.37
N SER A 103 5.31 -5.54 -5.00
CA SER A 103 6.34 -5.71 -6.03
C SER A 103 6.03 -4.85 -7.26
N LEU A 104 4.81 -4.91 -7.79
CA LEU A 104 4.37 -4.15 -8.96
C LEU A 104 4.56 -2.65 -8.79
N ASN A 105 4.24 -2.09 -7.61
CA ASN A 105 4.48 -0.69 -7.26
C ASN A 105 5.92 -0.22 -7.48
N HIS A 106 6.88 -1.14 -7.46
CA HIS A 106 8.31 -0.89 -7.63
C HIS A 106 8.83 -1.43 -8.97
N THR A 107 7.96 -1.55 -9.96
CA THR A 107 8.30 -1.84 -11.36
C THR A 107 7.99 -0.64 -12.26
N ARG A 108 8.29 -0.76 -13.56
CA ARG A 108 7.85 0.19 -14.59
C ARG A 108 6.69 -0.32 -15.43
N ALA A 109 5.96 -1.32 -14.91
CA ALA A 109 4.81 -1.86 -15.59
C ALA A 109 3.68 -0.83 -15.65
N ASP A 110 2.93 -0.84 -16.75
CA ASP A 110 1.76 0.01 -16.92
C ASP A 110 0.51 -0.77 -16.49
N VAL A 111 0.32 -0.91 -15.18
CA VAL A 111 -0.81 -1.62 -14.58
C VAL A 111 -1.69 -0.62 -13.85
N ASP A 112 -2.95 -0.55 -14.28
CA ASP A 112 -4.03 0.17 -13.62
C ASP A 112 -5.20 -0.79 -13.45
N PHE A 113 -5.78 -0.82 -12.26
CA PHE A 113 -6.95 -1.62 -11.96
C PHE A 113 -8.09 -0.74 -11.47
N LEU A 114 -9.09 -0.59 -12.35
CA LEU A 114 -10.35 0.10 -12.08
C LEU A 114 -10.18 1.52 -11.51
N ASN A 115 -9.07 2.21 -11.79
CA ASN A 115 -8.74 3.50 -11.19
C ASN A 115 -8.75 3.48 -9.63
N LEU A 116 -8.59 2.29 -9.05
CA LEU A 116 -8.43 2.04 -7.61
C LEU A 116 -6.98 1.77 -7.28
N TYR A 117 -6.24 1.09 -8.15
CA TYR A 117 -4.80 0.82 -8.02
C TYR A 117 -4.06 1.22 -9.29
N SER A 118 -2.86 1.78 -9.16
CA SER A 118 -2.03 2.15 -10.31
C SER A 118 -0.56 2.17 -9.93
N VAL A 119 0.26 1.39 -10.63
CA VAL A 119 1.73 1.37 -10.43
C VAL A 119 2.32 2.77 -10.63
N ARG A 120 1.81 3.51 -11.61
CA ARG A 120 2.24 4.87 -11.92
C ARG A 120 2.01 5.85 -10.78
N VAL A 121 0.99 5.64 -9.95
CA VAL A 121 0.66 6.54 -8.85
C VAL A 121 1.62 6.34 -7.67
N HIS A 122 2.15 5.14 -7.47
CA HIS A 122 3.27 4.90 -6.54
C HIS A 122 4.59 5.49 -7.05
N ASP A 123 4.86 5.43 -8.36
CA ASP A 123 6.01 6.14 -8.97
C ASP A 123 5.91 7.66 -8.74
N VAL A 124 4.69 8.21 -8.77
CA VAL A 124 4.46 9.61 -8.40
C VAL A 124 4.81 9.89 -6.95
N HIS A 125 4.51 8.98 -6.02
CA HIS A 125 4.90 9.11 -4.61
C HIS A 125 6.42 9.22 -4.45
N HIS A 126 7.18 8.33 -5.09
CA HIS A 126 8.67 8.37 -5.07
C HIS A 126 9.25 9.66 -5.65
N ARG A 127 8.55 10.28 -6.61
CA ARG A 127 8.92 11.58 -7.20
C ARG A 127 8.45 12.77 -6.37
N MET A 128 7.30 12.66 -5.72
CA MET A 128 6.61 13.70 -4.93
C MET A 128 6.15 13.12 -3.59
N PRO A 129 7.07 13.01 -2.60
CA PRO A 129 6.84 12.28 -1.36
C PRO A 129 5.64 12.75 -0.53
N GLU A 130 5.18 13.99 -0.68
CA GLU A 130 3.98 14.51 -0.02
C GLU A 130 2.64 14.16 -0.70
N SER A 131 2.55 13.02 -1.39
CA SER A 131 1.33 12.57 -2.11
C SER A 131 1.20 11.05 -2.15
N ASN A 132 0.03 10.52 -2.50
CA ASN A 132 -0.18 9.09 -2.83
C ASN A 132 0.42 8.10 -1.78
N TYR A 133 -0.08 8.13 -0.56
CA TYR A 133 0.45 7.33 0.56
C TYR A 133 -0.07 5.89 0.60
N GLY A 134 -1.16 5.56 -0.11
CA GLY A 134 -1.73 4.22 -0.15
C GLY A 134 -0.78 3.20 -0.81
N GLN A 135 -0.80 1.97 -0.33
CA GLN A 135 0.03 0.89 -0.90
C GLN A 135 -0.74 0.13 -1.98
N TYR A 136 -2.01 -0.20 -1.74
CA TYR A 136 -2.78 -1.09 -2.62
C TYR A 136 -3.96 -0.39 -3.30
N THR A 137 -4.42 0.71 -2.76
CA THR A 137 -5.56 1.48 -3.25
C THR A 137 -5.32 2.96 -3.07
N MET A 138 -5.81 3.74 -4.03
CA MET A 138 -5.81 5.21 -4.02
C MET A 138 -7.02 5.77 -3.26
N LEU A 139 -7.83 4.92 -2.62
CA LEU A 139 -9.09 5.31 -2.00
C LEU A 139 -8.88 6.39 -0.94
N TRP A 140 -8.00 6.14 0.02
CA TRP A 140 -7.72 7.08 1.11
C TRP A 140 -7.00 8.33 0.64
N ASP A 141 -6.16 8.23 -0.38
CA ASP A 141 -5.53 9.40 -0.98
C ASP A 141 -6.53 10.33 -1.65
N ARG A 142 -7.55 9.76 -2.31
CA ARG A 142 -8.65 10.54 -2.89
C ARG A 142 -9.51 11.18 -1.81
N LEU A 143 -9.84 10.43 -0.75
CA LEU A 143 -10.65 10.92 0.36
C LEU A 143 -9.94 12.01 1.19
N TYR A 144 -8.63 11.88 1.40
CA TYR A 144 -7.84 12.83 2.19
C TYR A 144 -7.19 13.95 1.36
N GLY A 145 -7.34 13.92 0.03
CA GLY A 145 -6.83 14.95 -0.87
C GLY A 145 -5.32 14.88 -1.18
N SER A 146 -4.65 13.79 -0.78
CA SER A 146 -3.24 13.51 -1.13
C SER A 146 -3.06 12.88 -2.50
N TYR A 147 -4.14 12.51 -3.20
CA TYR A 147 -4.06 11.94 -4.54
C TYR A 147 -3.43 12.92 -5.56
N ARG A 148 -2.46 12.43 -6.32
CA ARG A 148 -1.85 13.13 -7.47
C ARG A 148 -1.77 12.17 -8.67
N PRO A 149 -2.31 12.56 -9.84
CA PRO A 149 -2.26 11.73 -11.05
C PRO A 149 -0.85 11.71 -11.65
N TYR A 150 -0.58 10.77 -12.56
CA TYR A 150 0.77 10.57 -13.11
C TYR A 150 1.43 11.83 -13.73
N ASN A 151 0.64 12.66 -14.40
CA ASN A 151 1.13 13.86 -15.10
C ASN A 151 1.22 15.09 -14.20
N SER A 152 1.06 14.96 -12.89
CA SER A 152 1.27 16.06 -11.96
C SER A 152 2.70 16.57 -12.05
N VAL A 153 2.85 17.85 -12.37
CA VAL A 153 4.13 18.56 -12.31
C VAL A 153 4.31 19.06 -10.88
N LEU A 154 5.53 19.00 -10.36
CA LEU A 154 5.85 19.73 -9.13
C LEU A 154 5.60 21.21 -9.39
N ASP A 155 4.68 21.82 -8.65
CA ASP A 155 4.59 23.27 -8.60
C ASP A 155 5.89 23.77 -7.98
N VAL A 156 6.87 24.09 -8.82
CA VAL A 156 8.07 24.81 -8.41
C VAL A 156 7.59 26.21 -8.06
N LYS A 157 7.15 26.39 -6.81
CA LYS A 157 7.12 27.73 -6.24
C LYS A 157 8.57 28.21 -6.23
N ALA A 158 8.82 29.18 -7.10
CA ALA A 158 10.05 29.95 -7.10
C ALA A 158 10.05 30.76 -5.80
N ASP A 159 10.72 30.20 -4.78
CA ASP A 159 11.06 30.90 -3.56
C ASP A 159 12.45 31.54 -3.73
#